data_AF-A0A6C0U837-F1
#
_entry.id   AF-A0A6C0U837-F1
#
_cell.length_a   1.000
_cell.length_b   1.000
_cell.length_c   1.000
_cell.angle_alpha   90.00
_cell.angle_beta   90.00
_cell.angle_gamma   90.00
#
_symmetry.space_group_name_H-M   'P 1'
#
loop_
_entity.id
_entity.type
_entity.pdbx_description
1 polymer ?
#
loop_
_entity_poly.entity_id
_entity_poly.type
_entity_poly.pdbx_seq_one_letter_code
_entity_poly.pdbx_strand_id
1 'polypeptide(L)'
;MTLKDFLATANADHSLALQEAQAFTQAVPKYYTANVMTVMLVGAGLYGMLSDTAATPEHPVRDICLALMDRLRSEGEVNLAPSDPMGQANGQMLDALITGLPDHATALTGLKTQLLAGAEETVYPFANATLYDVLVARGDVPTLPVTVNAQGFVIVGATGPCPAHSPKILGFNPRVQQWQAVGRLPGVSATGLYECRIDHPYRPWALKVEDAYEALVDTVGVE
;
A
#
# COMPACT_ATOMS: atom_id res chain seq x y z
N MET A 1 -1.79 -7.31 0.12
CA MET A 1 -2.80 -7.65 -0.91
C MET A 1 -2.74 -6.58 -1.99
N THR A 2 -2.76 -6.94 -3.28
CA THR A 2 -2.81 -5.93 -4.35
C THR A 2 -4.25 -5.52 -4.65
N LEU A 3 -4.46 -4.36 -5.29
CA LEU A 3 -5.80 -3.93 -5.72
C LEU A 3 -6.44 -4.97 -6.66
N LYS A 4 -5.64 -5.59 -7.55
CA LYS A 4 -6.10 -6.64 -8.45
C LYS A 4 -6.61 -7.87 -7.68
N ASP A 5 -5.89 -8.29 -6.65
CA ASP A 5 -6.30 -9.44 -5.83
C ASP A 5 -7.60 -9.14 -5.07
N PHE A 6 -7.72 -7.93 -4.52
CA PHE A 6 -8.95 -7.47 -3.86
C PHE A 6 -10.15 -7.46 -4.82
N LEU A 7 -9.96 -6.89 -6.01
CA LEU A 7 -11.03 -6.73 -7.01
C LEU A 7 -11.52 -8.05 -7.60
N ALA A 8 -10.75 -9.14 -7.48
CA ALA A 8 -11.16 -10.48 -7.90
C ALA A 8 -12.32 -11.03 -7.06
N THR A 9 -12.51 -10.53 -5.84
CA THR A 9 -13.60 -10.92 -4.93
C THR A 9 -14.60 -9.80 -4.66
N ALA A 10 -14.32 -8.58 -5.14
CA ALA A 10 -15.19 -7.41 -4.98
C ALA A 10 -16.41 -7.46 -5.91
N ASN A 11 -17.31 -6.48 -5.76
CA ASN A 11 -18.49 -6.34 -6.61
C ASN A 11 -18.16 -6.30 -8.12
N ALA A 12 -18.99 -6.89 -8.97
CA ALA A 12 -18.78 -6.84 -10.42
C ALA A 12 -18.92 -5.41 -11.01
N ASP A 13 -19.74 -4.57 -10.40
CA ASP A 13 -19.87 -3.15 -10.78
C ASP A 13 -18.60 -2.37 -10.39
N HIS A 14 -18.04 -1.61 -11.33
CA HIS A 14 -16.76 -0.90 -11.13
C HIS A 14 -16.86 0.22 -10.10
N SER A 15 -18.01 0.91 -10.02
CA SER A 15 -18.21 2.02 -9.09
C SER A 15 -18.41 1.51 -7.66
N LEU A 16 -19.18 0.44 -7.48
CA LEU A 16 -19.33 -0.23 -6.19
C LEU A 16 -18.01 -0.85 -5.73
N ALA A 17 -17.26 -1.50 -6.63
CA ALA A 17 -15.95 -2.06 -6.30
C ALA A 17 -14.94 -1.00 -5.88
N LEU A 18 -15.00 0.21 -6.47
CA LEU A 18 -14.20 1.35 -6.04
C LEU A 18 -14.54 1.78 -4.60
N GLN A 19 -15.84 1.89 -4.28
CA GLN A 19 -16.28 2.23 -2.92
C GLN A 19 -15.83 1.18 -1.90
N GLU A 20 -15.98 -0.11 -2.24
CA GLU A 20 -15.49 -1.22 -1.43
C GLU A 20 -13.97 -1.16 -1.22
N ALA A 21 -13.21 -0.85 -2.28
CA ALA A 21 -11.76 -0.71 -2.20
C ALA A 21 -11.35 0.46 -1.30
N GLN A 22 -11.97 1.64 -1.46
CA GLN A 22 -11.66 2.81 -0.65
C GLN A 22 -12.03 2.62 0.83
N ALA A 23 -13.06 1.83 1.13
CA ALA A 23 -13.45 1.44 2.47
C ALA A 23 -12.63 0.26 3.04
N PHE A 24 -11.84 -0.43 2.19
CA PHE A 24 -11.08 -1.60 2.61
C PHE A 24 -10.04 -1.22 3.65
N THR A 25 -10.07 -1.95 4.76
CA THR A 25 -9.13 -1.80 5.86
C THR A 25 -8.28 -3.05 6.01
N GLN A 26 -7.04 -2.84 6.39
CA GLN A 26 -6.12 -3.93 6.73
C GLN A 26 -5.42 -3.58 8.03
N ALA A 27 -5.43 -4.51 8.99
CA ALA A 27 -4.53 -4.44 10.13
C ALA A 27 -3.13 -4.85 9.67
N VAL A 28 -2.14 -3.99 9.90
CA VAL A 28 -0.73 -4.28 9.63
C VAL A 28 0.07 -4.22 10.92
N PRO A 29 1.09 -5.07 11.07
CA PRO A 29 1.94 -5.06 12.25
C PRO A 29 2.66 -3.72 12.41
N LYS A 30 2.63 -3.19 13.64
CA LYS A 30 3.34 -1.99 14.03
C LYS A 30 4.59 -2.35 14.83
N TYR A 31 5.70 -1.80 14.41
CA TYR A 31 7.00 -2.05 15.02
C TYR A 31 7.35 -0.95 16.02
N TYR A 32 7.66 -1.35 17.25
CA TYR A 32 8.24 -0.50 18.27
C TYR A 32 9.75 -0.49 18.10
N THR A 33 10.35 0.70 18.04
CA THR A 33 11.80 0.82 18.08
C THR A 33 12.32 0.40 19.45
N ALA A 34 13.56 -0.09 19.51
CA ALA A 34 14.24 -0.41 20.76
C ALA A 34 14.19 0.71 21.80
N ASN A 35 14.28 1.98 21.37
CA ASN A 35 14.17 3.14 22.25
C ASN A 35 12.77 3.26 22.87
N VAL A 36 11.71 3.12 22.07
CA VAL A 36 10.32 3.16 22.58
C VAL A 36 10.10 2.01 23.56
N MET A 37 10.54 0.80 23.21
CA MET A 37 10.40 -0.36 24.09
C MET A 37 11.20 -0.20 25.39
N THR A 38 12.41 0.37 25.33
CA THR A 38 13.22 0.69 26.52
C THR A 38 12.51 1.69 27.43
N VAL A 39 11.95 2.77 26.87
CA VAL A 39 11.19 3.76 27.64
C VAL A 39 9.95 3.14 28.30
N MET A 40 9.23 2.26 27.59
CA MET A 40 8.09 1.53 28.15
C MET A 40 8.50 0.62 29.31
N LEU A 41 9.62 -0.11 29.18
CA LEU A 41 10.16 -0.97 30.24
C LEU A 41 10.62 -0.16 31.46
N VAL A 42 11.25 1.00 31.25
CA VAL A 42 11.65 1.91 32.33
C VAL A 42 10.41 2.48 33.03
N GLY A 43 9.41 2.93 32.27
CA GLY A 43 8.16 3.47 32.81
C GLY A 43 7.36 2.44 33.61
N ALA A 44 7.44 1.16 33.24
CA ALA A 44 6.85 0.05 33.99
C ALA A 44 7.71 -0.43 35.18
N GLY A 45 8.90 0.16 35.40
CA GLY A 45 9.84 -0.27 36.45
C GLY A 45 10.49 -1.63 36.20
N LEU A 46 10.43 -2.14 34.96
CA LEU A 46 10.88 -3.50 34.60
C LEU A 46 12.32 -3.53 34.09
N TYR A 47 12.83 -2.43 33.53
CA TYR A 47 14.15 -2.41 32.87
C TYR A 47 15.30 -2.82 33.80
N GLY A 48 15.39 -2.21 34.98
CA GLY A 48 16.44 -2.53 35.97
C GLY A 48 16.35 -3.97 36.44
N MET A 49 15.14 -4.41 36.81
CA MET A 49 14.88 -5.79 37.24
C MET A 49 15.27 -6.82 36.17
N LEU A 50 14.92 -6.60 34.91
CA LEU A 50 15.28 -7.51 33.82
C LEU A 50 16.79 -7.54 33.59
N SER A 51 17.46 -6.40 33.73
CA SER A 51 18.93 -6.31 33.66
C SER A 51 19.60 -7.09 34.80
N ASP A 52 19.12 -6.95 36.03
CA ASP A 52 19.66 -7.66 37.19
C ASP A 52 19.42 -9.17 37.10
N THR A 53 18.23 -9.55 36.63
CA THR A 53 17.86 -10.94 36.35
C THR A 53 18.76 -11.55 35.27
N ALA A 54 19.05 -10.81 34.20
CA ALA A 54 19.96 -11.24 33.14
C ALA A 54 21.41 -11.41 33.64
N ALA A 55 21.81 -10.64 34.65
CA ALA A 55 23.14 -10.73 35.26
C ALA A 55 23.28 -11.89 36.27
N THR A 56 22.19 -12.52 36.69
CA THR A 56 22.19 -13.60 37.69
C THR A 56 22.26 -14.97 37.00
N PRO A 57 23.41 -15.68 37.00
CA PRO A 57 23.64 -16.88 36.19
C PRO A 57 22.63 -18.01 36.44
N GLU A 58 22.18 -18.17 37.68
CA GLU A 58 21.31 -19.26 38.12
C GLU A 58 19.81 -18.95 37.94
N HIS A 59 19.44 -17.77 37.44
CA HIS A 59 18.03 -17.39 37.34
C HIS A 59 17.31 -18.16 36.22
N PRO A 60 16.14 -18.77 36.48
CA PRO A 60 15.47 -19.66 35.52
C PRO A 60 15.02 -18.99 34.21
N VAL A 61 14.83 -17.67 34.21
CA VAL A 61 14.50 -16.89 33.00
C VAL A 61 15.63 -15.98 32.50
N ARG A 62 16.87 -16.20 32.99
CA ARG A 62 18.04 -15.40 32.62
C ARG A 62 18.18 -15.23 31.11
N ASP A 63 18.12 -16.33 30.37
CA ASP A 63 18.38 -16.33 28.92
C ASP A 63 17.29 -15.56 28.14
N ILE A 64 16.06 -15.56 28.65
CA ILE A 64 14.96 -14.76 28.08
C ILE A 64 15.21 -13.27 28.32
N CYS A 65 15.63 -12.91 29.55
CA CYS A 65 16.01 -11.53 29.87
C CYS A 65 17.19 -11.07 29.01
N LEU A 66 18.21 -11.91 28.81
CA LEU A 66 19.34 -11.60 27.93
C LEU A 66 18.89 -11.38 26.48
N ALA A 67 18.08 -12.28 25.93
CA ALA A 67 17.58 -12.15 24.56
C ALA A 67 16.77 -10.86 24.35
N LEU A 68 15.92 -10.50 25.32
CA LEU A 68 15.19 -9.24 25.28
C LEU A 68 16.14 -8.03 25.36
N MET A 69 17.08 -8.02 26.31
CA MET A 69 18.02 -6.90 26.50
C MET A 69 18.96 -6.72 25.30
N ASP A 70 19.44 -7.80 24.69
CA ASP A 70 20.29 -7.74 23.51
C ASP A 70 19.54 -7.20 22.30
N ARG A 71 18.27 -7.56 22.13
CA ARG A 71 17.40 -6.99 21.09
C ARG A 71 17.16 -5.49 21.28
N LEU A 72 17.09 -5.01 22.52
CA LEU A 72 16.98 -3.58 22.82
C LEU A 72 18.30 -2.83 22.57
N ARG A 73 19.45 -3.48 22.75
CA ARG A 73 20.76 -2.88 22.49
C ARG A 73 21.11 -2.83 21.00
N SER A 74 20.60 -3.78 20.21
CA SER A 74 20.92 -3.87 18.79
C SER A 74 20.11 -2.92 17.90
N GLU A 75 19.48 -1.88 18.46
CA GLU A 75 18.55 -0.96 17.77
C GLU A 75 17.45 -1.68 16.98
N GLY A 76 17.06 -2.88 17.44
CA GLY A 76 16.10 -3.71 16.75
C GLY A 76 14.67 -3.17 16.81
N GLU A 77 13.84 -3.70 15.92
CA GLU A 77 12.40 -3.49 15.93
C GLU A 77 11.71 -4.63 16.68
N VAL A 78 10.78 -4.28 17.56
CA VAL A 78 9.98 -5.20 18.36
C VAL A 78 8.54 -5.05 17.94
N ASN A 79 7.92 -6.13 17.53
CA ASN A 79 6.50 -6.19 17.23
C ASN A 79 5.83 -7.22 18.15
N LEU A 80 4.55 -7.03 18.47
CA LEU A 80 3.73 -7.99 19.21
C LEU A 80 2.44 -8.37 18.45
N ALA A 81 2.33 -7.99 17.17
CA ALA A 81 1.11 -8.20 16.39
C ALA A 81 0.77 -9.70 16.33
N PRO A 82 -0.45 -10.12 16.69
CA PRO A 82 -0.85 -11.52 16.60
C PRO A 82 -0.82 -12.05 15.17
N SER A 83 -0.96 -11.18 14.18
CA SER A 83 -0.90 -11.50 12.75
C SER A 83 0.52 -11.77 12.22
N ASP A 84 1.57 -11.46 12.99
CA ASP A 84 2.96 -11.55 12.56
C ASP A 84 3.73 -12.65 13.31
N PRO A 85 4.49 -13.53 12.65
CA PRO A 85 5.23 -14.60 13.32
C PRO A 85 6.24 -14.10 14.36
N MET A 86 6.91 -12.97 14.11
CA MET A 86 7.83 -12.38 15.10
C MET A 86 7.04 -11.75 16.25
N GLY A 87 5.90 -11.13 15.96
CA GLY A 87 4.93 -10.66 16.95
C GLY A 87 4.49 -11.75 17.92
N GLN A 88 4.11 -12.92 17.41
CA GLN A 88 3.74 -14.08 18.22
C GLN A 88 4.91 -14.57 19.09
N ALA A 89 6.12 -14.68 18.53
CA ALA A 89 7.30 -15.11 19.27
C ALA A 89 7.65 -14.14 20.42
N ASN A 90 7.60 -12.83 20.17
CA ASN A 90 7.80 -11.81 21.20
C ASN A 90 6.70 -11.86 22.28
N GLY A 91 5.45 -12.10 21.88
CA GLY A 91 4.32 -12.28 22.81
C GLY A 91 4.50 -13.48 23.74
N GLN A 92 4.99 -14.61 23.21
CA GLN A 92 5.33 -15.81 23.99
C GLN A 92 6.53 -15.58 24.91
N MET A 93 7.52 -14.80 24.46
CA MET A 93 8.66 -14.41 25.29
C MET A 93 8.20 -13.64 26.54
N LEU A 94 7.23 -12.72 26.39
CA LEU A 94 6.63 -12.02 27.54
C LEU A 94 5.80 -12.96 28.43
N ASP A 95 5.08 -13.93 27.89
CA ASP A 95 4.36 -14.94 28.70
C ASP A 95 5.30 -15.77 29.56
N ALA A 96 6.45 -16.14 29.00
CA ALA A 96 7.48 -16.86 29.74
C ALA A 96 8.07 -16.01 30.87
N LEU A 97 8.27 -14.70 30.65
CA LEU A 97 8.68 -13.78 31.71
C LEU A 97 7.60 -13.61 32.79
N ILE A 98 6.32 -13.48 32.41
CA ILE A 98 5.19 -13.38 33.36
C ILE A 98 5.15 -14.62 34.25
N THR A 99 5.37 -15.80 33.68
CA THR A 99 5.34 -17.08 34.41
C THR A 99 6.57 -17.25 35.31
N GLY A 100 7.75 -16.87 34.82
CA GLY A 100 9.01 -17.05 35.55
C GLY A 100 9.37 -15.94 36.54
N LEU A 101 8.62 -14.83 36.55
CA LEU A 101 8.79 -13.70 37.46
C LEU A 101 7.45 -13.36 38.15
N PRO A 102 6.93 -14.24 39.03
CA PRO A 102 5.60 -14.07 39.62
C PRO A 102 5.43 -12.76 40.40
N ASP A 103 6.49 -12.29 41.07
CA ASP A 103 6.50 -11.02 41.81
C ASP A 103 6.33 -9.78 40.92
N HIS A 104 6.55 -9.93 39.61
CA HIS A 104 6.41 -8.88 38.60
C HIS A 104 5.33 -9.19 37.56
N ALA A 105 4.58 -10.28 37.73
CA ALA A 105 3.58 -10.75 36.77
C ALA A 105 2.54 -9.68 36.44
N THR A 106 2.10 -8.89 37.43
CA THR A 106 1.15 -7.79 37.21
C THR A 106 1.72 -6.70 36.30
N ALA A 107 2.94 -6.24 36.55
CA ALA A 107 3.58 -5.21 35.73
C ALA A 107 3.89 -5.71 34.31
N LEU A 108 4.39 -6.94 34.18
CA LEU A 108 4.65 -7.58 32.88
C LEU A 108 3.36 -7.81 32.09
N THR A 109 2.27 -8.22 32.74
CA THR A 109 0.95 -8.37 32.10
C THR A 109 0.40 -7.02 31.64
N GLY A 110 0.56 -5.97 32.47
CA GLY A 110 0.17 -4.60 32.11
C GLY A 110 0.93 -4.09 30.88
N LEU A 111 2.25 -4.26 30.87
CA LEU A 111 3.09 -3.89 29.72
C LEU A 111 2.70 -4.68 28.47
N LYS A 112 2.56 -6.01 28.58
CA LYS A 112 2.13 -6.85 27.44
C LYS A 112 0.79 -6.38 26.88
N THR A 113 -0.16 -6.07 27.75
CA THR A 113 -1.49 -5.56 27.34
C THR A 113 -1.37 -4.24 26.58
N GLN A 114 -0.55 -3.31 27.08
CA GLN A 114 -0.30 -2.03 26.41
C GLN A 114 0.38 -2.21 25.05
N LEU A 115 1.36 -3.11 24.95
CA LEU A 115 2.06 -3.40 23.70
C LEU A 115 1.12 -4.06 22.68
N LEU A 116 0.30 -5.04 23.10
CA LEU A 116 -0.67 -5.68 22.23
C LEU A 116 -1.72 -4.69 21.70
N ALA A 117 -2.17 -3.76 22.55
CA ALA A 117 -3.16 -2.75 22.16
C ALA A 117 -2.65 -1.80 21.06
N GLY A 118 -1.33 -1.62 20.92
CA GLY A 118 -0.74 -0.80 19.86
C GLY A 118 0.08 -1.60 18.84
N ALA A 119 0.03 -2.93 18.88
CA ALA A 119 0.86 -3.78 18.03
C ALA A 119 0.40 -3.85 16.58
N GLU A 120 -0.83 -3.41 16.31
CA GLU A 120 -1.36 -3.32 14.96
C GLU A 120 -1.86 -1.90 14.68
N GLU A 121 -1.70 -1.48 13.43
CA GLU A 121 -2.33 -0.26 12.93
C GLU A 121 -3.28 -0.59 11.79
N THR A 122 -4.41 0.09 11.74
CA THR A 122 -5.35 -0.02 10.64
C THR A 122 -4.92 0.91 9.52
N VAL A 123 -4.60 0.34 8.37
CA VAL A 123 -4.31 1.09 7.15
C VAL A 123 -5.46 0.95 6.15
N TYR A 124 -5.51 1.90 5.21
CA TYR A 124 -6.48 1.93 4.11
C TYR A 124 -5.73 1.85 2.78
N PRO A 125 -5.31 0.65 2.34
CA PRO A 125 -4.36 0.48 1.23
C PRO A 125 -4.82 1.12 -0.08
N PHE A 126 -6.14 1.24 -0.29
CA PHE A 126 -6.75 1.74 -1.51
C PHE A 126 -7.60 3.00 -1.29
N ALA A 127 -7.40 3.74 -0.19
CA ALA A 127 -8.15 4.97 0.10
C ALA A 127 -8.13 5.98 -1.05
N ASN A 128 -7.00 6.05 -1.77
CA ASN A 128 -6.81 6.98 -2.89
C ASN A 128 -6.98 6.32 -4.26
N ALA A 129 -7.50 5.09 -4.33
CA ALA A 129 -7.78 4.44 -5.61
C ALA A 129 -8.81 5.26 -6.39
N THR A 130 -8.68 5.23 -7.71
CA THR A 130 -9.59 5.89 -8.66
C THR A 130 -10.31 4.85 -9.52
N LEU A 131 -11.38 5.27 -10.22
CA LEU A 131 -12.06 4.40 -11.19
C LEU A 131 -11.10 3.92 -12.29
N TYR A 132 -10.17 4.77 -12.73
CA TYR A 132 -9.12 4.36 -13.68
C TYR A 132 -8.30 3.19 -13.14
N ASP A 133 -7.89 3.21 -11.87
CA ASP A 133 -7.12 2.11 -11.26
C ASP A 133 -7.92 0.81 -11.23
N VAL A 134 -9.23 0.89 -10.93
CA VAL A 134 -10.14 -0.27 -10.94
C VAL A 134 -10.27 -0.86 -12.33
N LEU A 135 -10.53 -0.03 -13.34
CA LEU A 135 -10.67 -0.45 -14.73
C LEU A 135 -9.37 -1.04 -15.29
N VAL A 136 -8.22 -0.43 -14.95
CA VAL A 136 -6.90 -0.96 -15.32
C VAL A 136 -6.64 -2.32 -14.66
N ALA A 137 -6.96 -2.47 -13.38
CA ALA A 137 -6.76 -3.72 -12.65
C ALA A 137 -7.64 -4.86 -13.20
N ARG A 138 -8.83 -4.54 -13.73
CA ARG A 138 -9.75 -5.48 -14.38
C ARG A 138 -9.48 -5.71 -15.86
N GLY A 139 -8.77 -4.80 -16.52
CA GLY A 139 -8.54 -4.84 -17.97
C GLY A 139 -9.73 -4.34 -18.79
N ASP A 140 -10.63 -3.57 -18.17
CA ASP A 140 -11.90 -3.10 -18.74
C ASP A 140 -11.86 -1.62 -19.12
N VAL A 141 -10.67 -1.02 -19.26
CA VAL A 141 -10.53 0.41 -19.57
C VAL A 141 -11.17 0.71 -20.93
N PRO A 142 -12.23 1.55 -21.00
CA PRO A 142 -12.80 1.98 -22.26
C PRO A 142 -11.75 2.71 -23.10
N THR A 143 -11.93 2.69 -24.41
CA THR A 143 -11.00 3.35 -25.32
C THR A 143 -11.72 4.18 -26.35
N LEU A 144 -11.20 5.37 -26.62
CA LEU A 144 -11.66 6.29 -27.64
C LEU A 144 -10.71 6.24 -28.85
N PRO A 145 -11.18 6.00 -30.08
CA PRO A 145 -10.36 6.15 -31.28
C PRO A 145 -9.87 7.59 -31.43
N VAL A 146 -8.62 7.77 -31.85
CA VAL A 146 -8.01 9.10 -32.05
C VAL A 146 -7.18 9.12 -33.32
N THR A 147 -6.94 10.30 -33.88
CA THR A 147 -6.05 10.46 -35.03
C THR A 147 -4.88 11.41 -34.75
N VAL A 148 -3.82 11.27 -35.54
CA VAL A 148 -2.64 12.14 -35.47
C VAL A 148 -2.83 13.29 -36.44
N ASN A 149 -2.67 14.53 -35.97
CA ASN A 149 -2.69 15.71 -36.82
C ASN A 149 -1.44 15.80 -37.73
N ALA A 150 -1.42 16.77 -38.63
CA ALA A 150 -0.31 16.97 -39.58
C ALA A 150 1.04 17.21 -38.89
N GLN A 151 1.03 17.75 -37.67
CA GLN A 151 2.22 18.06 -36.86
C GLN A 151 2.71 16.84 -36.05
N GLY A 152 1.98 15.73 -36.06
CA GLY A 152 2.36 14.51 -35.35
C GLY A 152 1.85 14.43 -33.92
N PHE A 153 0.78 15.13 -33.57
CA PHE A 153 0.17 15.12 -32.24
C PHE A 153 -1.21 14.45 -32.26
N VAL A 154 -1.52 13.73 -31.19
CA VAL A 154 -2.88 13.38 -30.81
C VAL A 154 -3.38 14.47 -29.86
N ILE A 155 -4.56 15.03 -30.14
CA ILE A 155 -5.20 16.05 -29.29
C ILE A 155 -6.58 15.52 -28.89
N VAL A 156 -6.85 15.50 -27.60
CA VAL A 156 -8.17 15.15 -27.06
C VAL A 156 -8.66 16.23 -26.11
N GLY A 157 -9.96 16.44 -26.12
CA GLY A 157 -10.64 17.35 -25.23
C GLY A 157 -11.22 16.59 -24.06
N ALA A 158 -10.95 17.04 -22.83
CA ALA A 158 -11.71 16.62 -21.68
C ALA A 158 -12.98 17.46 -21.58
N THR A 159 -14.15 16.82 -21.54
CA THR A 159 -15.48 17.48 -21.50
C THR A 159 -15.88 17.89 -20.09
N GLY A 160 -15.27 17.28 -19.07
CA GLY A 160 -15.58 17.54 -17.67
C GLY A 160 -14.38 17.30 -16.75
N PRO A 161 -14.47 17.72 -15.47
CA PRO A 161 -13.49 17.34 -14.47
C PRO A 161 -13.56 15.85 -14.17
N CYS A 162 -12.40 15.23 -13.96
CA CYS A 162 -12.28 13.83 -13.57
C CYS A 162 -11.10 13.65 -12.60
N PRO A 163 -11.03 12.55 -11.84
CA PRO A 163 -9.84 12.23 -11.07
C PRO A 163 -8.59 12.25 -11.97
N ALA A 164 -7.53 12.87 -11.46
CA ALA A 164 -6.29 13.02 -12.21
C ALA A 164 -5.71 11.65 -12.59
N HIS A 165 -5.54 11.41 -13.89
CA HIS A 165 -4.92 10.20 -14.41
C HIS A 165 -4.14 10.53 -15.68
N SER A 166 -3.35 9.57 -16.18
CA SER A 166 -2.55 9.78 -17.38
C SER A 166 -2.90 8.73 -18.43
N PRO A 167 -3.95 8.95 -19.25
CA PRO A 167 -4.39 8.02 -20.28
C PRO A 167 -3.25 7.53 -21.18
N LYS A 168 -3.16 6.22 -21.43
CA LYS A 168 -2.25 5.71 -22.44
C LYS A 168 -2.85 5.89 -23.83
N ILE A 169 -1.98 6.21 -24.78
CA ILE A 169 -2.28 6.12 -26.20
C ILE A 169 -1.76 4.76 -26.68
N LEU A 170 -2.65 3.96 -27.21
CA LEU A 170 -2.39 2.64 -27.75
C LEU A 170 -2.35 2.73 -29.27
N GLY A 171 -1.34 2.14 -29.88
CA GLY A 171 -1.23 1.97 -31.33
C GLY A 171 -1.32 0.50 -31.69
N PHE A 172 -2.09 0.17 -32.73
CA PHE A 172 -2.16 -1.19 -33.24
C PHE A 172 -0.95 -1.50 -34.12
N ASN A 173 -0.09 -2.40 -33.67
CA ASN A 173 1.08 -2.84 -34.43
C ASN A 173 0.67 -3.93 -35.45
N PRO A 174 0.66 -3.64 -36.76
CA PRO A 174 0.18 -4.59 -37.76
C PRO A 174 1.10 -5.81 -37.93
N ARG A 175 2.36 -5.75 -37.46
CA ARG A 175 3.32 -6.86 -37.58
C ARG A 175 3.06 -7.97 -36.56
N VAL A 176 2.69 -7.60 -35.34
CA VAL A 176 2.41 -8.54 -34.24
C VAL A 176 0.93 -8.66 -33.93
N GLN A 177 0.08 -7.91 -34.63
CA GLN A 177 -1.37 -7.86 -34.46
C GLN A 177 -1.81 -7.57 -33.01
N GLN A 178 -1.10 -6.65 -32.34
CA GLN A 178 -1.34 -6.30 -30.94
C GLN A 178 -1.37 -4.78 -30.74
N TRP A 179 -2.19 -4.36 -29.78
CA TRP A 179 -2.19 -2.99 -29.28
C TRP A 179 -1.04 -2.81 -28.29
N GLN A 180 -0.24 -1.76 -28.48
CA GLN A 180 0.88 -1.43 -27.59
C GLN A 180 0.86 0.05 -27.24
N ALA A 181 1.37 0.41 -26.06
CA ALA A 181 1.50 1.80 -25.67
C ALA A 181 2.50 2.52 -26.58
N VAL A 182 2.07 3.62 -27.18
CA VAL A 182 2.88 4.48 -28.06
C VAL A 182 3.01 5.91 -27.54
N GLY A 183 2.26 6.25 -26.50
CA GLY A 183 2.27 7.57 -25.86
C GLY A 183 1.42 7.61 -24.60
N ARG A 184 1.40 8.75 -23.93
CA ARG A 184 0.59 9.01 -22.73
C ARG A 184 0.24 10.49 -22.66
N LEU A 185 -0.99 10.80 -22.28
CA LEU A 185 -1.41 12.16 -22.00
C LEU A 185 -0.98 12.56 -20.58
N PRO A 186 -0.41 13.76 -20.39
CA PRO A 186 0.05 14.19 -19.08
C PRO A 186 -1.13 14.65 -18.22
N GLY A 187 -1.42 13.92 -17.13
CA GLY A 187 -2.23 14.41 -16.00
C GLY A 187 -3.58 15.02 -16.36
N VAL A 188 -4.45 14.27 -17.04
CA VAL A 188 -5.82 14.69 -17.35
C VAL A 188 -6.65 14.72 -16.07
N SER A 189 -7.14 15.91 -15.68
CA SER A 189 -7.93 16.08 -14.45
C SER A 189 -9.02 17.16 -14.52
N ALA A 190 -8.99 18.01 -15.55
CA ALA A 190 -9.93 19.13 -15.71
C ALA A 190 -10.36 19.25 -17.17
N THR A 191 -11.47 19.95 -17.41
CA THR A 191 -11.90 20.33 -18.76
C THR A 191 -10.78 21.09 -19.47
N GLY A 192 -10.48 20.72 -20.71
CA GLY A 192 -9.41 21.34 -21.48
C GLY A 192 -8.91 20.47 -22.62
N LEU A 193 -7.94 20.99 -23.38
CA LEU A 193 -7.26 20.25 -24.44
C LEU A 193 -5.97 19.65 -23.92
N TYR A 194 -5.74 18.38 -24.24
CA TYR A 194 -4.54 17.65 -23.89
C TYR A 194 -3.91 17.06 -25.14
N GLU A 195 -2.60 17.20 -25.25
CA GLU A 195 -1.86 16.75 -26.42
C GLU A 195 -0.75 15.77 -26.06
N CYS A 196 -0.45 14.86 -26.98
CA CYS A 196 0.69 13.96 -26.91
C CYS A 196 1.33 13.84 -28.29
N ARG A 197 2.65 14.02 -28.34
CA ARG A 197 3.40 13.82 -29.57
C ARG A 197 3.54 12.33 -29.86
N ILE A 198 3.21 11.92 -31.09
CA ILE A 198 3.38 10.55 -31.58
C ILE A 198 4.63 10.46 -32.45
N ASP A 199 5.50 9.54 -32.08
CA ASP A 199 6.73 9.25 -32.82
C ASP A 199 6.42 8.77 -34.24
N HIS A 200 7.28 9.17 -35.17
CA HIS A 200 7.10 8.94 -36.61
C HIS A 200 6.73 7.49 -36.99
N PRO A 201 7.33 6.42 -36.39
CA PRO A 201 7.01 5.05 -36.75
C PRO A 201 5.56 4.63 -36.45
N TYR A 202 4.90 5.29 -35.48
CA TYR A 202 3.56 4.93 -35.01
C TYR A 202 2.46 5.78 -35.65
N ARG A 203 2.80 6.91 -36.30
CA ARG A 203 1.83 7.81 -36.96
C ARG A 203 0.91 7.14 -37.98
N PRO A 204 1.34 6.14 -38.78
CA PRO A 204 0.43 5.49 -39.72
C PRO A 204 -0.43 4.39 -39.08
N TRP A 205 -0.30 4.13 -37.78
CA TRP A 205 -1.06 3.06 -37.11
C TRP A 205 -2.46 3.54 -36.72
N ALA A 206 -3.38 2.60 -36.55
CA ALA A 206 -4.64 2.89 -35.87
C ALA A 206 -4.34 3.20 -34.39
N LEU A 207 -4.86 4.32 -33.89
CA LEU A 207 -4.64 4.79 -32.53
C LEU A 207 -5.95 4.82 -31.74
N LYS A 208 -5.82 4.60 -30.43
CA LYS A 208 -6.89 4.83 -29.45
C LYS A 208 -6.29 5.32 -28.14
N VAL A 209 -7.04 6.12 -27.40
CA VAL A 209 -6.68 6.58 -26.06
C VAL A 209 -7.55 5.86 -25.03
N GLU A 210 -6.98 5.51 -23.88
CA GLU A 210 -7.74 5.05 -22.72
C GLU A 210 -8.66 6.18 -22.22
N ASP A 211 -9.94 5.90 -21.98
CA ASP A 211 -10.91 6.87 -21.44
C ASP A 211 -11.73 6.23 -20.32
N ALA A 212 -11.18 6.24 -19.11
CA ALA A 212 -11.82 5.60 -17.96
C ALA A 212 -13.09 6.30 -17.47
N TYR A 213 -13.37 7.51 -17.92
CA TYR A 213 -14.42 8.36 -17.35
C TYR A 213 -15.44 8.83 -18.39
N GLU A 214 -15.33 8.34 -19.63
CA GLU A 214 -16.09 8.88 -20.78
C GLU A 214 -15.94 10.41 -20.88
N ALA A 215 -14.78 10.90 -20.45
CA ALA A 215 -14.52 12.33 -20.31
C ALA A 215 -13.77 12.86 -21.52
N LEU A 216 -13.28 11.99 -22.41
CA LEU A 216 -12.48 12.40 -23.56
C LEU A 216 -13.31 12.40 -24.84
N VAL A 217 -13.06 13.38 -25.69
CA VAL A 217 -13.57 13.44 -27.06
C VAL A 217 -12.43 13.69 -28.03
N ASP A 218 -12.53 13.09 -29.23
CA ASP A 218 -11.59 13.37 -30.30
C ASP A 218 -11.84 14.79 -30.81
N THR A 219 -10.78 15.59 -30.91
CA THR A 219 -10.87 17.02 -31.26
C THR A 219 -10.43 17.33 -32.68
N VAL A 220 -10.18 16.29 -33.47
CA VAL A 220 -9.76 16.42 -34.87
C VAL A 220 -10.88 17.09 -35.67
N GLY A 221 -10.76 18.41 -35.90
CA GLY A 221 -11.73 19.19 -36.67
C GLY A 221 -12.00 20.62 -36.20
N VAL A 222 -11.34 21.14 -35.14
CA VAL A 222 -11.40 22.59 -34.87
C VAL A 222 -10.27 23.26 -35.66
N GLU A 223 -10.67 23.87 -36.78
CA GLU A 223 -9.85 24.57 -37.77
C GLU A 223 -8.85 25.59 -37.18
#